data_AF-A0A196SMF6-F1
#
_entry.id   AF-A0A196SMF6-F1
#
_cell.length_a   1.000
_cell.length_b   1.000
_cell.length_c   1.000
_cell.angle_alpha   90.00
_cell.angle_beta   90.00
_cell.angle_gamma   90.00
#
_symmetry.space_group_name_H-M   'P 1'
#
loop_
_entity.id
_entity.type
_entity.pdbx_description
1 polymer ?
#
loop_
_entity_poly.entity_id
_entity_poly.type
_entity_poly.pdbx_seq_one_letter_code
_entity_poly.pdbx_strand_id
1 'polypeptide(L)'
;MNRSIELKEILHTIYNKGFDLVCPFSVQMYNAAVQKRYALPVFNQTNTLALLIGNSRHLWRPFIQYLADIDYQCDSNPNPLDSYVKLCIDSAFEKMDVEKDIHYTFEMTRGRILPFQRLSDISGMCMNSPLSHMSYHPVYGSWIGLRAVVVLDLDLSVANFLGAKRAENCICEECDKKAKKLLEELMMSTNYFDDHKQEDVWRKWMALRTICDKPYPNYSWNQAAYHYSKNQQYLMKDIEQVKNGCYTPDYDWIDGFNKDIEGFHRGF
;
A
#
# COMPACT_ATOMS: atom_id res chain seq x y z
N MET A 1 3.78 22.41 -22.56
CA MET A 1 2.95 22.40 -21.34
C MET A 1 3.88 22.28 -20.14
N ASN A 2 3.62 22.95 -19.01
CA ASN A 2 4.49 22.89 -17.84
C ASN A 2 4.40 21.49 -17.20
N ARG A 3 5.49 20.71 -17.20
CA ARG A 3 5.52 19.32 -16.68
C ARG A 3 5.06 19.20 -15.24
N SER A 4 5.25 20.23 -14.41
CA SER A 4 4.74 20.23 -13.03
C SER A 4 3.22 20.36 -12.97
N ILE A 5 2.60 21.06 -13.91
CA ILE A 5 1.13 21.18 -13.97
C ILE A 5 0.53 19.85 -14.44
N GLU A 6 1.08 19.27 -15.49
CA GLU A 6 0.68 17.95 -16.01
C GLU A 6 0.79 16.87 -14.92
N LEU A 7 1.91 16.86 -14.17
CA LEU A 7 2.08 15.94 -13.06
C LEU A 7 1.04 16.18 -11.96
N LYS A 8 0.71 17.42 -11.60
CA LYS A 8 -0.35 17.70 -10.61
C LYS A 8 -1.70 17.13 -11.03
N GLU A 9 -2.06 17.24 -12.30
CA GLU A 9 -3.32 16.71 -12.83
C GLU A 9 -3.37 15.18 -12.79
N ILE A 10 -2.25 14.52 -13.12
CA ILE A 10 -2.10 13.07 -12.99
C ILE A 10 -2.21 12.64 -11.53
N LEU A 11 -1.52 13.33 -10.62
CA LEU A 11 -1.57 13.03 -9.18
C LEU A 11 -2.97 13.23 -8.60
N HIS A 12 -3.68 14.27 -9.04
CA HIS A 12 -5.08 14.47 -8.68
C HIS A 12 -5.97 13.35 -9.23
N THR A 13 -5.70 12.87 -10.45
CA THR A 13 -6.42 11.75 -11.05
C THR A 13 -6.29 10.47 -10.23
N ILE A 14 -5.06 10.09 -9.84
CA ILE A 14 -4.85 8.87 -9.03
C ILE A 14 -5.32 9.05 -7.58
N TYR A 15 -5.27 10.27 -7.02
CA TYR A 15 -5.86 10.58 -5.72
C TYR A 15 -7.36 10.22 -5.70
N ASN A 16 -8.11 10.67 -6.72
CA ASN A 16 -9.53 10.36 -6.86
C ASN A 16 -9.81 8.85 -7.09
N LYS A 17 -8.79 8.08 -7.47
CA LYS A 17 -8.83 6.61 -7.57
C LYS A 17 -8.33 5.91 -6.31
N GLY A 18 -8.06 6.65 -5.24
CA GLY A 18 -7.72 6.08 -3.95
C GLY A 18 -6.23 6.02 -3.61
N PHE A 19 -5.35 6.58 -4.46
CA PHE A 19 -3.91 6.63 -4.24
C PHE A 19 -3.51 7.98 -3.62
N ASP A 20 -3.73 8.09 -2.31
CA ASP A 20 -3.52 9.32 -1.55
C ASP A 20 -2.10 9.52 -1.01
N LEU A 21 -1.23 8.50 -1.11
CA LEU A 21 0.15 8.58 -0.67
C LEU A 21 1.08 8.65 -1.88
N VAL A 22 1.76 9.77 -2.04
CA VAL A 22 2.74 10.00 -3.11
C VAL A 22 3.96 10.68 -2.53
N CYS A 23 5.14 10.08 -2.74
CA CYS A 23 6.41 10.66 -2.29
C CYS A 23 7.41 10.71 -3.45
N PRO A 24 7.86 11.90 -3.89
CA PRO A 24 8.89 12.00 -4.91
C PRO A 24 10.26 11.69 -4.32
N PHE A 25 11.13 11.06 -5.11
CA PHE A 25 12.51 10.79 -4.71
C PHE A 25 13.45 10.75 -5.93
N SER A 26 14.75 10.89 -5.64
CA SER A 26 15.82 10.79 -6.62
C SER A 26 16.16 9.33 -6.91
N VAL A 27 16.08 8.91 -8.17
CA VAL A 27 16.53 7.58 -8.58
C VAL A 27 18.01 7.38 -8.28
N GLN A 28 18.84 8.39 -8.48
CA GLN A 28 20.29 8.34 -8.24
C GLN A 28 20.57 8.07 -6.77
N MET A 29 19.90 8.77 -5.85
CA MET A 29 20.03 8.52 -4.41
C MET A 29 19.58 7.10 -4.04
N TYR A 30 18.47 6.63 -4.62
CA TYR A 30 17.98 5.29 -4.39
C TYR A 30 18.96 4.23 -4.90
N ASN A 31 19.44 4.35 -6.15
CA ASN A 31 20.38 3.43 -6.76
C ASN A 31 21.71 3.35 -6.01
N ALA A 32 22.18 4.47 -5.44
CA ALA A 32 23.37 4.49 -4.59
C ALA A 32 23.18 3.70 -3.28
N ALA A 33 21.93 3.55 -2.81
CA ALA A 33 21.60 2.89 -1.56
C ALA A 33 21.15 1.42 -1.71
N VAL A 34 21.09 0.87 -2.93
CA VAL A 34 20.63 -0.51 -3.18
C VAL A 34 21.61 -1.31 -4.03
N GLN A 35 21.44 -2.64 -4.04
CA GLN A 35 22.20 -3.52 -4.93
C GLN A 35 21.79 -3.28 -6.39
N LYS A 36 22.75 -3.41 -7.32
CA LYS A 36 22.54 -3.20 -8.78
C LYS A 36 21.33 -3.94 -9.36
N ARG A 37 20.98 -5.11 -8.82
CA ARG A 37 19.81 -5.91 -9.26
C ARG A 37 18.45 -5.25 -8.97
N TYR A 38 18.42 -4.24 -8.10
CA TYR A 38 17.24 -3.45 -7.75
C TYR A 38 17.30 -2.03 -8.28
N ALA A 39 18.29 -1.71 -9.12
CA ALA A 39 18.48 -0.37 -9.66
C ALA A 39 17.37 -0.01 -10.65
N LEU A 40 16.92 1.24 -10.57
CA LEU A 40 15.94 1.84 -11.46
C LEU A 40 16.63 2.59 -12.61
N PRO A 41 15.96 2.78 -13.76
CA PRO A 41 16.51 3.56 -14.86
C PRO A 41 16.70 5.02 -14.45
N VAL A 42 17.88 5.58 -14.77
CA VAL A 42 18.18 7.01 -14.57
C VAL A 42 17.80 7.88 -15.77
N PHE A 43 17.48 7.26 -16.91
CA PHE A 43 17.27 7.96 -18.19
C PHE A 43 18.40 8.96 -18.49
N ASN A 44 18.08 10.12 -19.05
CA ASN A 44 19.06 11.17 -19.39
C ASN A 44 19.16 12.27 -18.31
N GLN A 45 18.68 12.00 -17.09
CA GLN A 45 18.63 12.98 -16.01
C GLN A 45 19.82 12.86 -15.05
N THR A 46 20.24 13.98 -14.49
CA THR A 46 21.19 14.00 -13.36
C THR A 46 20.51 13.68 -12.04
N ASN A 47 19.21 14.00 -11.93
CA ASN A 47 18.38 13.72 -10.76
C ASN A 47 16.97 13.27 -11.20
N THR A 48 16.88 12.03 -11.68
CA THR A 48 15.66 11.45 -12.25
C THR A 48 14.56 11.37 -11.20
N LEU A 49 13.39 11.85 -11.58
CA LEU A 49 12.19 11.78 -10.77
C LEU A 49 11.66 10.35 -10.73
N ALA A 50 11.51 9.82 -9.53
CA ALA A 50 10.63 8.70 -9.26
C ALA A 50 9.58 9.07 -8.21
N LEU A 51 8.41 8.43 -8.30
CA LEU A 51 7.29 8.60 -7.39
C LEU A 51 7.00 7.26 -6.73
N LEU A 52 7.14 7.18 -5.42
CA LEU A 52 6.56 6.07 -4.67
C LEU A 52 5.07 6.37 -4.46
N ILE A 53 4.22 5.45 -4.91
CA ILE A 53 2.77 5.54 -4.82
C ILE A 53 2.26 4.45 -3.87
N GLY A 54 1.39 4.86 -2.96
CA GLY A 54 0.69 3.99 -2.04
C GLY A 54 -0.71 4.51 -1.73
N ASN A 55 -1.32 3.91 -0.72
CA ASN A 55 -2.63 4.29 -0.24
C ASN A 55 -2.79 4.10 1.27
N SER A 56 -3.63 4.93 1.88
CA SER A 56 -4.24 4.69 3.18
C SER A 56 -5.59 3.95 3.01
N ARG A 57 -6.47 4.01 4.01
CA ARG A 57 -7.87 3.56 3.87
C ARG A 57 -8.66 4.28 2.77
N HIS A 58 -8.13 5.37 2.20
CA HIS A 58 -8.74 6.12 1.09
C HIS A 58 -8.99 5.27 -0.15
N LEU A 59 -8.18 4.23 -0.40
CA LEU A 59 -8.32 3.34 -1.58
C LEU A 59 -9.63 2.59 -1.65
N TRP A 60 -10.16 2.22 -0.48
CA TRP A 60 -11.12 1.14 -0.41
C TRP A 60 -12.45 1.48 -1.10
N ARG A 61 -12.99 2.67 -0.84
CA ARG A 61 -14.27 3.09 -1.45
C ARG A 61 -14.19 3.22 -2.97
N PRO A 62 -13.21 3.93 -3.58
CA PRO A 62 -13.06 3.97 -5.04
C PRO A 62 -12.88 2.59 -5.68
N PHE A 63 -12.16 1.68 -5.01
CA PHE A 63 -11.96 0.31 -5.47
C PHE A 63 -13.27 -0.51 -5.45
N ILE A 64 -14.01 -0.49 -4.34
CA ILE A 64 -15.30 -1.17 -4.23
C ILE A 64 -16.32 -0.60 -5.22
N GLN A 65 -16.37 0.73 -5.39
CA GLN A 65 -17.22 1.36 -6.39
C GLN A 65 -16.90 0.85 -7.80
N TYR A 66 -15.61 0.79 -8.16
CA TYR A 66 -15.20 0.24 -9.45
C TYR A 66 -15.66 -1.21 -9.63
N LEU A 67 -15.50 -2.07 -8.61
CA LEU A 67 -15.96 -3.46 -8.68
C LEU A 67 -17.49 -3.56 -8.82
N ALA A 68 -18.24 -2.66 -8.15
CA ALA A 68 -19.68 -2.57 -8.29
C ALA A 68 -20.10 -2.16 -9.72
N ASP A 69 -19.42 -1.17 -10.30
CA ASP A 69 -19.72 -0.63 -11.63
C ASP A 69 -19.48 -1.65 -12.76
N ILE A 70 -18.53 -2.58 -12.58
CA ILE A 70 -18.24 -3.65 -13.54
C ILE A 70 -18.97 -4.96 -13.26
N ASP A 71 -19.91 -4.97 -12.31
CA ASP A 71 -20.64 -6.17 -11.86
C ASP A 71 -19.72 -7.34 -11.49
N TYR A 72 -18.63 -7.04 -10.77
CA TYR A 72 -17.62 -8.02 -10.39
C TYR A 72 -18.22 -9.26 -9.71
N GLN A 73 -17.70 -10.43 -10.08
CA GLN A 73 -18.05 -11.73 -9.48
C GLN A 73 -16.81 -12.34 -8.82
N CYS A 74 -17.00 -13.02 -7.69
CA CYS A 74 -15.94 -13.83 -7.08
C CYS A 74 -15.27 -14.76 -8.10
N ASP A 75 -13.97 -14.95 -7.94
CA ASP A 75 -13.10 -15.83 -8.73
C ASP A 75 -12.94 -15.45 -10.21
N SER A 76 -13.66 -14.44 -10.71
CA SER A 76 -13.47 -13.90 -12.08
C SER A 76 -12.07 -13.31 -12.30
N ASN A 77 -11.44 -12.84 -11.22
CA ASN A 77 -10.05 -12.41 -11.17
C ASN A 77 -9.50 -12.76 -9.79
N PRO A 78 -8.39 -13.51 -9.67
CA PRO A 78 -7.81 -13.87 -8.38
C PRO A 78 -7.23 -12.66 -7.61
N ASN A 79 -6.82 -11.60 -8.32
CA ASN A 79 -6.15 -10.42 -7.75
C ASN A 79 -6.83 -9.11 -8.20
N PRO A 80 -8.12 -8.89 -7.88
CA PRO A 80 -8.89 -7.75 -8.39
C PRO A 80 -8.28 -6.41 -8.00
N LEU A 81 -7.70 -6.33 -6.80
CA LEU A 81 -7.03 -5.12 -6.33
C LEU A 81 -5.77 -4.80 -7.14
N ASP A 82 -4.94 -5.80 -7.46
CA ASP A 82 -3.71 -5.59 -8.22
C ASP A 82 -4.04 -5.15 -9.65
N SER A 83 -5.08 -5.74 -10.25
CA SER A 83 -5.61 -5.30 -11.54
C SER A 83 -6.15 -3.86 -11.51
N TYR A 84 -6.89 -3.48 -10.46
CA TYR A 84 -7.37 -2.11 -10.28
C TYR A 84 -6.23 -1.09 -10.15
N VAL A 85 -5.21 -1.43 -9.35
CA VAL A 85 -4.01 -0.61 -9.15
C VAL A 85 -3.30 -0.38 -10.48
N LYS A 86 -3.05 -1.47 -11.22
CA LYS A 86 -2.39 -1.40 -12.53
C LYS A 86 -3.19 -0.56 -13.52
N LEU A 87 -4.50 -0.82 -13.65
CA LEU A 87 -5.39 -0.06 -14.52
C LEU A 87 -5.33 1.45 -14.21
N CYS A 88 -5.51 1.83 -12.95
CA CYS A 88 -5.58 3.24 -12.59
C CYS A 88 -4.25 3.98 -12.78
N ILE A 89 -3.13 3.35 -12.41
CA ILE A 89 -1.81 3.98 -12.50
C ILE A 89 -1.34 4.01 -13.97
N ASP A 90 -1.44 2.91 -14.71
CA ASP A 90 -1.05 2.87 -16.13
C ASP A 90 -1.84 3.92 -16.92
N SER A 91 -3.19 3.94 -16.82
CA SER A 91 -4.02 4.89 -17.57
C SER A 91 -3.79 6.35 -17.19
N ALA A 92 -3.37 6.64 -15.95
CA ALA A 92 -3.08 8.01 -15.53
C ALA A 92 -1.74 8.50 -16.10
N PHE A 93 -0.69 7.66 -16.05
CA PHE A 93 0.65 8.03 -16.51
C PHE A 93 0.87 7.82 -18.01
N GLU A 94 0.00 7.06 -18.70
CA GLU A 94 -0.02 6.99 -20.17
C GLU A 94 -0.15 8.37 -20.80
N LYS A 95 -0.94 9.26 -20.17
CA LYS A 95 -1.15 10.65 -20.60
C LYS A 95 0.11 11.52 -20.58
N MET A 96 1.13 11.10 -19.83
CA MET A 96 2.40 11.83 -19.74
C MET A 96 3.34 11.41 -20.86
N ASP A 97 3.55 12.31 -21.82
CA ASP A 97 4.42 12.07 -22.97
C ASP A 97 5.91 12.27 -22.60
N VAL A 98 6.44 11.30 -21.85
CA VAL A 98 7.85 11.15 -21.46
C VAL A 98 8.19 9.66 -21.43
N GLU A 99 9.48 9.33 -21.57
CA GLU A 99 9.95 7.98 -21.26
C GLU A 99 9.69 7.69 -19.77
N LYS A 100 9.18 6.49 -19.49
CA LYS A 100 8.72 6.12 -18.15
C LYS A 100 8.85 4.62 -17.93
N ASP A 101 9.07 4.24 -16.67
CA ASP A 101 9.03 2.86 -16.22
C ASP A 101 8.22 2.74 -14.93
N ILE A 102 7.33 1.76 -14.86
CA ILE A 102 6.40 1.60 -13.72
C ILE A 102 6.58 0.20 -13.14
N HIS A 103 6.99 0.11 -11.88
CA HIS A 103 7.11 -1.14 -11.14
C HIS A 103 5.99 -1.27 -10.12
N TYR A 104 5.47 -2.49 -9.92
CA TYR A 104 4.39 -2.76 -8.97
C TYR A 104 4.84 -3.68 -7.84
N THR A 105 4.25 -3.55 -6.66
CA THR A 105 4.59 -4.37 -5.48
C THR A 105 4.36 -5.87 -5.68
N PHE A 106 3.47 -6.23 -6.59
CA PHE A 106 3.09 -7.61 -6.91
C PHE A 106 3.85 -8.18 -8.12
N GLU A 107 4.83 -7.46 -8.68
CA GLU A 107 5.68 -8.01 -9.74
C GLU A 107 6.62 -9.10 -9.20
N MET A 108 6.59 -10.26 -9.85
CA MET A 108 7.46 -11.40 -9.53
C MET A 108 8.48 -11.70 -10.64
N THR A 109 8.42 -10.96 -11.76
CA THR A 109 9.34 -11.12 -12.89
C THR A 109 10.76 -10.74 -12.46
N ARG A 110 11.74 -11.61 -12.76
CA ARG A 110 13.15 -11.33 -12.47
C ARG A 110 13.59 -10.02 -13.14
N GLY A 111 14.22 -9.14 -12.37
CA GLY A 111 14.62 -7.80 -12.82
C GLY A 111 13.55 -6.72 -12.65
N ARG A 112 12.32 -7.09 -12.26
CA ARG A 112 11.21 -6.16 -11.98
C ARG A 112 10.92 -5.99 -10.49
N ILE A 113 11.30 -6.98 -9.68
CA ILE A 113 11.12 -6.99 -8.22
C ILE A 113 11.91 -5.85 -7.56
N LEU A 114 11.24 -5.04 -6.74
CA LEU A 114 11.84 -3.99 -5.91
C LEU A 114 11.61 -4.22 -4.41
N PRO A 115 12.55 -3.83 -3.54
CA PRO A 115 12.38 -3.89 -2.09
C PRO A 115 11.56 -2.70 -1.60
N PHE A 116 10.23 -2.74 -1.78
CA PHE A 116 9.34 -1.61 -1.51
C PHE A 116 9.41 -1.03 -0.10
N GLN A 117 9.63 -1.86 0.93
CA GLN A 117 9.85 -1.37 2.29
C GLN A 117 11.08 -0.47 2.33
N ARG A 118 12.24 -0.95 1.87
CA ARG A 118 13.48 -0.15 1.79
C ARG A 118 13.29 1.12 0.95
N LEU A 119 12.56 1.02 -0.15
CA LEU A 119 12.25 2.16 -1.00
C LEU A 119 11.40 3.21 -0.28
N SER A 120 10.44 2.80 0.55
CA SER A 120 9.62 3.72 1.36
C SER A 120 10.40 4.48 2.42
N ASP A 121 11.49 3.91 2.94
CA ASP A 121 12.40 4.62 3.86
C ASP A 121 13.37 5.55 3.11
N ILE A 122 13.94 5.09 2.00
CA ILE A 122 14.82 5.91 1.15
C ILE A 122 14.08 7.14 0.59
N SER A 123 12.84 6.97 0.13
CA SER A 123 12.02 8.09 -0.35
C SER A 123 11.58 9.02 0.76
N GLY A 124 11.63 8.55 2.02
CA GLY A 124 11.17 9.28 3.19
C GLY A 124 9.66 9.18 3.44
N MET A 125 8.93 8.36 2.68
CA MET A 125 7.48 8.16 2.91
C MET A 125 7.20 7.49 4.27
N CYS A 126 8.04 6.54 4.68
CA CYS A 126 7.87 5.76 5.90
C CYS A 126 9.18 5.64 6.67
N MET A 127 9.09 5.29 7.95
CA MET A 127 10.21 4.67 8.66
C MET A 127 10.04 3.16 8.63
N ASN A 128 11.08 2.43 8.26
CA ASN A 128 11.08 0.98 8.43
C ASN A 128 11.56 0.61 9.82
N SER A 129 10.82 -0.28 10.48
CA SER A 129 11.26 -0.84 11.74
C SER A 129 12.48 -1.74 11.56
N PRO A 130 13.50 -1.60 12.42
CA PRO A 130 14.61 -2.54 12.48
C PRO A 130 14.24 -3.85 13.20
N LEU A 131 13.12 -3.91 13.92
CA LEU A 131 12.71 -5.05 14.76
C LEU A 131 11.56 -5.86 14.13
N SER A 132 10.46 -5.21 13.77
CA SER A 132 9.27 -5.86 13.16
C SER A 132 9.29 -5.87 11.64
N HIS A 133 10.26 -5.18 11.02
CA HIS A 133 10.36 -4.98 9.58
C HIS A 133 9.15 -4.26 8.94
N MET A 134 8.20 -3.76 9.73
CA MET A 134 7.04 -3.04 9.22
C MET A 134 7.41 -1.61 8.81
N SER A 135 6.70 -1.07 7.82
CA SER A 135 6.81 0.35 7.42
C SER A 135 5.77 1.19 8.15
N TYR A 136 6.20 2.27 8.79
CA TYR A 136 5.36 3.19 9.56
C TYR A 136 5.31 4.57 8.90
N HIS A 137 4.12 4.97 8.48
CA HIS A 137 3.82 6.32 8.01
C HIS A 137 3.50 7.25 9.20
N PRO A 138 3.92 8.53 9.18
CA PRO A 138 3.68 9.46 10.28
C PRO A 138 2.21 9.63 10.68
N VAL A 139 1.30 9.60 9.69
CA VAL A 139 -0.14 9.83 9.88
C VAL A 139 -0.93 8.54 10.06
N TYR A 140 -0.50 7.45 9.42
CA TYR A 140 -1.31 6.23 9.28
C TYR A 140 -0.69 5.03 10.01
N GLY A 141 0.48 5.19 10.64
CA GLY A 141 1.23 4.07 11.19
C GLY A 141 1.48 3.03 10.11
N SER A 142 1.20 1.76 10.42
CA SER A 142 1.29 0.66 9.45
C SER A 142 0.01 0.46 8.62
N TRP A 143 -1.00 1.33 8.71
CA TRP A 143 -2.26 1.22 7.96
C TRP A 143 -2.16 1.83 6.55
N ILE A 144 -1.14 1.38 5.83
CA ILE A 144 -0.88 1.76 4.44
C ILE A 144 -0.63 0.53 3.57
N GLY A 145 -0.79 0.72 2.26
CA GLY A 145 -0.31 -0.19 1.23
C GLY A 145 0.62 0.55 0.29
N LEU A 146 1.85 0.06 0.13
CA LEU A 146 2.71 0.48 -0.98
C LEU A 146 2.21 -0.21 -2.26
N ARG A 147 2.27 0.46 -3.41
CA ARG A 147 1.64 -0.04 -4.65
C ARG A 147 2.54 -0.03 -5.86
N ALA A 148 3.14 1.12 -6.14
CA ALA A 148 3.93 1.29 -7.35
C ALA A 148 5.09 2.27 -7.17
N VAL A 149 6.06 2.14 -8.07
CA VAL A 149 7.11 3.13 -8.30
C VAL A 149 7.00 3.55 -9.75
N VAL A 150 6.78 4.83 -9.99
CA VAL A 150 6.75 5.41 -11.34
C VAL A 150 8.02 6.22 -11.53
N VAL A 151 8.88 5.81 -12.45
CA VAL A 151 10.09 6.52 -12.86
C VAL A 151 9.80 7.27 -14.14
N LEU A 152 10.19 8.54 -14.20
CA LEU A 152 9.91 9.42 -15.33
C LEU A 152 11.22 10.04 -15.82
N ASP A 153 11.40 10.17 -17.13
CA ASP A 153 12.51 10.95 -17.72
C ASP A 153 12.27 12.46 -17.53
N LEU A 154 12.32 12.87 -16.27
CA LEU A 154 12.11 14.21 -15.77
C LEU A 154 13.04 14.45 -14.59
N ASP A 155 13.46 15.69 -14.41
CA ASP A 155 14.18 16.08 -13.21
C ASP A 155 13.26 16.10 -11.98
N LEU A 156 13.79 15.71 -10.81
CA LEU A 156 13.08 15.71 -9.53
C LEU A 156 12.41 17.06 -9.22
N SER A 157 13.00 18.17 -9.66
CA SER A 157 12.47 19.52 -9.44
C SER A 157 11.05 19.72 -10.00
N VAL A 158 10.62 18.91 -10.97
CA VAL A 158 9.25 18.91 -11.50
C VAL A 158 8.23 18.63 -10.38
N ALA A 159 8.60 17.84 -9.37
CA ALA A 159 7.76 17.44 -8.26
C ALA A 159 7.94 18.27 -6.98
N ASN A 160 8.69 19.39 -7.02
CA ASN A 160 8.97 20.24 -5.85
C ASN A 160 7.72 20.70 -5.09
N PHE A 161 6.58 20.81 -5.78
CA PHE A 161 5.31 21.20 -5.18
C PHE A 161 4.74 20.20 -4.16
N LEU A 162 5.23 18.94 -4.14
CA LEU A 162 4.78 17.94 -3.17
C LEU A 162 5.38 18.14 -1.78
N GLY A 163 6.51 18.85 -1.68
CA GLY A 163 7.20 19.10 -0.40
C GLY A 163 7.67 17.81 0.26
N ALA A 164 8.89 17.36 -0.04
CA ALA A 164 9.43 16.15 0.59
C ALA A 164 9.71 16.39 2.08
N LYS A 165 8.89 15.80 2.96
CA LYS A 165 9.19 15.66 4.39
C LYS A 165 9.48 14.20 4.67
N ARG A 166 10.66 13.93 5.22
CA ARG A 166 11.03 12.58 5.65
C ARG A 166 10.18 12.20 6.87
N ALA A 167 9.71 10.96 6.86
CA ALA A 167 9.07 10.34 8.01
C ALA A 167 10.06 10.23 9.18
N GLU A 168 9.66 10.75 10.34
CA GLU A 168 10.46 10.76 11.56
C GLU A 168 9.57 10.42 12.76
N ASN A 169 10.15 9.80 13.79
CA ASN A 169 9.49 9.47 15.06
C ASN A 169 8.14 8.71 14.91
N CYS A 170 8.01 7.90 13.86
CA CYS A 170 6.77 7.19 13.51
C CYS A 170 6.60 5.87 14.29
N ILE A 171 7.70 5.30 14.76
CA ILE A 171 7.76 4.00 15.42
C ILE A 171 7.58 4.20 16.93
N CYS A 172 6.63 3.47 17.52
CA CYS A 172 6.54 3.35 18.98
C CYS A 172 7.46 2.19 19.41
N GLU A 173 8.56 2.47 20.10
CA GLU A 173 9.58 1.47 20.45
C GLU A 173 9.00 0.27 21.21
N GLU A 174 8.11 0.51 22.17
CA GLU A 174 7.49 -0.56 22.96
C GLU A 174 6.55 -1.42 22.11
N CYS A 175 5.77 -0.82 21.21
CA CYS A 175 4.95 -1.57 20.26
C CYS A 175 5.82 -2.35 19.27
N ASP A 176 6.97 -1.81 18.87
CA ASP A 176 7.86 -2.45 17.91
C ASP A 176 8.57 -3.68 18.51
N LYS A 177 8.96 -3.62 19.79
CA LYS A 177 9.44 -4.79 20.55
C LYS A 177 8.39 -5.88 20.66
N LYS A 178 7.13 -5.51 20.93
CA LYS A 178 5.99 -6.46 20.97
C LYS A 178 5.76 -7.09 19.59
N ALA A 179 5.78 -6.27 18.54
CA ALA A 179 5.61 -6.73 17.16
C ALA A 179 6.73 -7.68 16.73
N LYS A 180 7.98 -7.42 17.12
CA LYS A 180 9.10 -8.35 16.91
C LYS A 180 8.85 -9.71 17.53
N LYS A 181 8.47 -9.74 18.82
CA LYS A 181 8.22 -11.01 19.52
C LYS A 181 7.11 -11.81 18.82
N LEU A 182 6.01 -11.16 18.46
CA LEU A 182 4.92 -11.80 17.74
C LEU A 182 5.36 -12.29 16.35
N LEU A 183 6.14 -11.48 15.61
CA LEU A 183 6.66 -11.87 14.31
C LEU A 183 7.55 -13.11 14.40
N GLU A 184 8.44 -13.18 15.39
CA GLU A 184 9.31 -14.35 15.62
C GLU A 184 8.49 -15.62 15.92
N GLU A 185 7.45 -15.52 16.76
CA GLU A 185 6.52 -16.63 16.98
C GLU A 185 5.82 -17.05 15.68
N LEU A 186 5.25 -16.10 14.93
CA LEU A 186 4.52 -16.38 13.70
C LEU A 186 5.40 -17.04 12.63
N MET A 187 6.65 -16.58 12.48
CA MET A 187 7.60 -17.16 11.55
C MET A 187 7.99 -18.60 11.91
N MET A 188 7.90 -18.99 13.18
CA MET A 188 8.17 -20.37 13.61
C MET A 188 6.93 -21.26 13.58
N SER A 189 5.75 -20.71 13.83
CA SER A 189 4.52 -21.50 14.04
C SER A 189 3.58 -21.53 12.84
N THR A 190 3.80 -20.72 11.81
CA THR A 190 2.90 -20.62 10.65
C THR A 190 3.67 -20.52 9.33
N ASN A 191 3.03 -20.92 8.24
CA ASN A 191 3.49 -20.61 6.89
C ASN A 191 2.45 -19.72 6.19
N TYR A 192 2.57 -18.40 6.37
CA TYR A 192 1.59 -17.45 5.83
C TYR A 192 1.40 -17.58 4.32
N PHE A 193 2.46 -17.87 3.56
CA PHE A 193 2.37 -17.97 2.11
C PHE A 193 1.37 -19.04 1.68
N ASP A 194 1.47 -20.23 2.27
CA ASP A 194 0.60 -21.36 1.95
C ASP A 194 -0.73 -21.33 2.73
N ASP A 195 -0.73 -20.82 3.96
CA ASP A 195 -1.84 -20.98 4.91
C ASP A 195 -2.67 -19.71 5.15
N HIS A 196 -2.42 -18.58 4.46
CA HIS A 196 -3.17 -17.33 4.67
C HIS A 196 -4.70 -17.46 4.47
N LYS A 197 -5.19 -18.55 3.87
CA LYS A 197 -6.63 -18.81 3.75
C LYS A 197 -7.24 -19.35 5.05
N GLN A 198 -6.44 -19.91 5.96
CA GLN A 198 -6.87 -20.41 7.26
C GLN A 198 -7.14 -19.22 8.19
N GLU A 199 -8.28 -19.23 8.89
CA GLU A 199 -8.72 -18.08 9.66
C GLU A 199 -7.74 -17.67 10.76
N ASP A 200 -7.30 -18.64 11.56
CA ASP A 200 -6.39 -18.38 12.67
C ASP A 200 -5.05 -17.81 12.19
N VAL A 201 -4.53 -18.28 11.05
CA VAL A 201 -3.26 -17.81 10.48
C VAL A 201 -3.37 -16.35 10.07
N TRP A 202 -4.28 -15.98 9.17
CA TRP A 202 -4.29 -14.60 8.67
C TRP A 202 -4.63 -13.58 9.75
N ARG A 203 -5.46 -13.96 10.73
CA ARG A 203 -5.79 -13.13 11.89
C ARG A 203 -4.57 -12.87 12.75
N LYS A 204 -3.78 -13.90 13.09
CA LYS A 204 -2.54 -13.73 13.86
C LYS A 204 -1.55 -12.81 13.14
N TRP A 205 -1.42 -12.94 11.82
CA TRP A 205 -0.59 -12.03 11.02
C TRP A 205 -1.13 -10.60 10.93
N MET A 206 -2.46 -10.43 10.93
CA MET A 206 -3.09 -9.11 11.01
C MET A 206 -2.83 -8.43 12.36
N ALA A 207 -2.73 -9.19 13.45
CA ALA A 207 -2.47 -8.66 14.77
C ALA A 207 -1.16 -7.84 14.85
N LEU A 208 -0.16 -8.12 13.99
CA LEU A 208 1.04 -7.29 13.89
C LEU A 208 0.72 -5.80 13.63
N ARG A 209 -0.34 -5.49 12.87
CA ARG A 209 -0.78 -4.10 12.57
C ARG A 209 -1.61 -3.48 13.68
N THR A 210 -2.14 -4.26 14.61
CA THR A 210 -3.05 -3.79 15.67
C THR A 210 -2.37 -3.62 17.03
N ILE A 211 -1.08 -3.99 17.16
CA ILE A 211 -0.29 -3.87 18.40
C ILE A 211 -0.13 -2.42 18.88
N CYS A 212 -0.18 -1.46 17.95
CA CYS A 212 0.02 -0.07 18.29
C CYS A 212 -1.31 0.58 18.68
N ASP A 213 -1.45 0.95 19.96
CA ASP A 213 -2.65 1.59 20.51
C ASP A 213 -2.75 3.09 20.14
N LYS A 214 -1.81 3.63 19.35
CA LYS A 214 -1.94 4.98 18.81
C LYS A 214 -3.16 5.01 17.87
N PRO A 215 -4.01 6.05 17.93
CA PRO A 215 -5.26 6.13 17.17
C PRO A 215 -5.00 6.50 15.70
N TYR A 216 -4.23 5.67 14.99
CA TYR A 216 -4.00 5.83 13.57
C TYR A 216 -5.28 5.54 12.79
N PRO A 217 -5.57 6.27 11.69
CA PRO A 217 -6.67 5.93 10.80
C PRO A 217 -6.44 4.54 10.17
N ASN A 218 -7.12 3.53 10.69
CA ASN A 218 -7.02 2.14 10.28
C ASN A 218 -7.95 1.82 9.10
N TYR A 219 -7.72 0.64 8.51
CA TYR A 219 -8.61 0.06 7.51
C TYR A 219 -9.95 -0.34 8.13
N SER A 220 -11.01 -0.38 7.30
CA SER A 220 -12.26 -1.00 7.75
C SER A 220 -12.06 -2.50 7.98
N TRP A 221 -12.97 -3.14 8.71
CA TRP A 221 -12.89 -4.58 8.95
C TRP A 221 -12.77 -5.38 7.65
N ASN A 222 -13.69 -5.16 6.69
CA ASN A 222 -13.69 -5.88 5.41
C ASN A 222 -12.42 -5.61 4.59
N GLN A 223 -11.90 -4.39 4.62
CA GLN A 223 -10.62 -4.06 3.98
C GLN A 223 -9.45 -4.82 4.62
N ALA A 224 -9.34 -4.79 5.95
CA ALA A 224 -8.27 -5.47 6.68
C ALA A 224 -8.34 -6.99 6.46
N ALA A 225 -9.52 -7.58 6.63
CA ALA A 225 -9.76 -9.00 6.45
C ALA A 225 -9.47 -9.46 5.03
N TYR A 226 -9.88 -8.70 4.00
CA TYR A 226 -9.52 -9.00 2.61
C TYR A 226 -8.01 -8.97 2.36
N HIS A 227 -7.30 -7.97 2.88
CA HIS A 227 -5.86 -7.84 2.64
C HIS A 227 -5.05 -9.03 3.17
N TYR A 228 -5.50 -9.63 4.27
CA TYR A 228 -4.81 -10.73 4.92
C TYR A 228 -5.31 -12.11 4.46
N SER A 229 -6.63 -12.29 4.32
CA SER A 229 -7.20 -13.59 3.94
C SER A 229 -7.27 -13.83 2.42
N LYS A 230 -7.25 -12.75 1.62
CA LYS A 230 -7.60 -12.75 0.19
C LYS A 230 -9.01 -13.30 -0.12
N ASN A 231 -9.86 -13.46 0.89
CA ASN A 231 -11.22 -13.93 0.73
C ASN A 231 -12.08 -12.84 0.07
N GLN A 232 -12.53 -13.11 -1.16
CA GLN A 232 -13.28 -12.16 -1.97
C GLN A 232 -14.71 -11.93 -1.46
N GLN A 233 -15.21 -12.74 -0.53
CA GLN A 233 -16.52 -12.51 0.10
C GLN A 233 -16.56 -11.17 0.88
N TYR A 234 -15.43 -10.72 1.43
CA TYR A 234 -15.32 -9.39 2.03
C TYR A 234 -15.50 -8.26 1.00
N LEU A 235 -15.10 -8.49 -0.25
CA LEU A 235 -15.35 -7.54 -1.35
C LEU A 235 -16.84 -7.53 -1.69
N MET A 236 -17.44 -8.71 -1.87
CA MET A 236 -18.85 -8.84 -2.28
C MET A 236 -19.80 -8.15 -1.31
N LYS A 237 -19.54 -8.27 0.00
CA LYS A 237 -20.31 -7.57 1.04
C LYS A 237 -20.28 -6.05 0.87
N ASP A 238 -19.11 -5.48 0.63
CA ASP A 238 -18.98 -4.03 0.43
C ASP A 238 -19.54 -3.59 -0.93
N ILE A 239 -19.40 -4.41 -1.97
CA ILE A 239 -20.00 -4.17 -3.30
C ILE A 239 -21.52 -4.09 -3.20
N GLU A 240 -22.15 -5.05 -2.51
CA GLU A 240 -23.60 -5.07 -2.31
C GLU A 240 -24.09 -3.82 -1.57
N GLN A 241 -23.39 -3.41 -0.50
CA GLN A 241 -23.73 -2.19 0.22
C GLN A 241 -23.57 -0.93 -0.63
N VAL A 242 -22.55 -0.86 -1.50
CA VAL A 242 -22.38 0.24 -2.46
C VAL A 242 -23.53 0.27 -3.45
N LYS A 243 -23.89 -0.88 -4.06
CA LYS A 243 -25.00 -0.99 -5.00
C LYS A 243 -26.34 -0.58 -4.39
N ASN A 244 -26.55 -0.91 -3.12
CA ASN A 244 -27.75 -0.57 -2.36
C ASN A 244 -27.73 0.86 -1.78
N GLY A 245 -26.65 1.63 -1.97
CA GLY A 245 -26.51 2.99 -1.45
C GLY A 245 -26.40 3.07 0.09
N CYS A 246 -26.08 1.96 0.76
CA CYS A 246 -26.00 1.87 2.22
C CYS A 246 -24.57 1.65 2.76
N TYR A 247 -23.56 1.79 1.90
CA TYR A 247 -22.14 1.58 2.24
C TYR A 247 -21.67 2.40 3.43
N THR A 248 -21.34 1.70 4.53
CA THR A 248 -20.82 2.29 5.76
C THR A 248 -19.60 1.50 6.23
N PRO A 249 -18.37 2.03 6.10
CA PRO A 249 -17.17 1.31 6.51
C PRO A 249 -17.08 1.21 8.03
N ASP A 250 -16.79 0.01 8.53
CA ASP A 250 -16.60 -0.28 9.95
C ASP A 250 -15.13 -0.13 10.35
N TYR A 251 -14.78 0.96 11.04
CA TYR A 251 -13.42 1.22 11.54
C TYR A 251 -13.22 0.82 13.00
N ASP A 252 -14.30 0.60 13.75
CA ASP A 252 -14.28 0.44 15.22
C ASP A 252 -14.21 -1.04 15.61
N TRP A 253 -13.21 -1.76 15.10
CA TRP A 253 -13.10 -3.21 15.26
C TRP A 253 -11.84 -3.66 16.02
N ILE A 254 -10.79 -2.83 16.09
CA ILE A 254 -9.47 -3.21 16.63
C ILE A 254 -9.56 -3.65 18.09
N ASP A 255 -10.26 -2.91 18.94
CA ASP A 255 -10.38 -3.24 20.38
C ASP A 255 -11.08 -4.58 20.61
N GLY A 256 -12.11 -4.88 19.80
CA GLY A 256 -12.81 -6.16 19.86
C GLY A 256 -11.92 -7.29 19.34
N PHE A 257 -11.20 -7.06 18.25
CA PHE A 257 -10.29 -8.02 17.65
C PHE A 257 -9.11 -8.36 18.58
N ASN A 258 -8.52 -7.37 19.24
CA ASN A 258 -7.39 -7.57 20.15
C ASN A 258 -7.78 -8.31 21.45
N LYS A 259 -9.08 -8.38 21.80
CA LYS A 259 -9.56 -9.17 22.95
C LYS A 259 -9.65 -10.66 22.66
N ASP A 260 -9.93 -11.04 21.41
CA ASP A 260 -10.08 -12.42 20.98
C ASP A 260 -9.74 -12.54 19.48
N ILE A 261 -8.44 -12.62 19.17
CA ILE A 261 -7.94 -12.60 17.79
C ILE A 261 -8.53 -13.74 16.96
N GLU A 262 -8.66 -14.93 17.54
CA GLU A 262 -9.11 -16.14 16.86
C GLU A 262 -10.64 -16.21 16.77
N GLY A 263 -11.36 -15.82 17.82
CA GLY A 263 -12.82 -15.84 17.88
C GLY A 263 -13.53 -14.54 17.47
N PHE A 264 -12.80 -13.50 17.06
CA PHE A 264 -13.43 -12.26 16.65
C PHE A 264 -14.23 -12.44 15.34
N HIS A 265 -15.54 -12.21 15.40
CA HIS A 265 -16.39 -12.23 14.22
C HIS A 265 -17.19 -10.92 14.14
N ARG A 266 -17.10 -10.25 12.99
CA ARG A 266 -18.10 -9.29 12.53
C ARG A 266 -18.95 -10.07 11.53
N GLY A 267 -20.23 -10.24 11.84
CA GLY A 267 -21.12 -11.15 11.11
C GLY A 267 -21.01 -10.99 9.59
N PHE A 268 -21.13 -12.11 8.87
CA PHE A 268 -21.37 -12.13 7.43
C PHE A 268 -22.82 -11.74 7.17
#